data_AF-A0A1Q5ZVR6-F1
#
_entry.id   AF-A0A1Q5ZVR6-F1
#
_cell.length_a   1.000
_cell.length_b   1.000
_cell.length_c   1.000
_cell.angle_alpha   90.00
_cell.angle_beta   90.00
_cell.angle_gamma   90.00
#
_symmetry.space_group_name_H-M   'P 1'
#
loop_
_entity.id
_entity.type
_entity.pdbx_description
1 polymer ?
#
loop_
_entity_poly.entity_id
_entity_poly.type
_entity_poly.pdbx_seq_one_letter_code
_entity_poly.pdbx_strand_id
1 'polypeptide(L)'
;MNFKTILLLVAAFTGIAACSQDQKTAPAVVIPVAKKPVLEEPFKYHKMIEVSPGRYYDVLSWGRGANGGGAYMILRSDSTDQQYDTTTGDLEGPIQDVFNADLDIDGNPEIIIQAKSADTTRFANVFVYEYNGSKSQKLDFPRLTPSQRKGYRGEDNMYIKDSKLMRQFPIYDGSGAAAKPTGEKRLLEYSLHSNSFSVRTVSSDTTSSNSKKTIVTPAPATTQAPVVKKHSERKKTSTKKHSSEKKSSHKTETKKKHKKHHSSN
;
A
#
# COMPACT_ATOMS: atom_id res chain seq x y z
N MET A 1 1.54 -38.52 84.03
CA MET A 1 2.21 -39.25 82.93
C MET A 1 1.61 -38.75 81.62
N ASN A 2 2.42 -38.15 80.74
CA ASN A 2 2.01 -37.72 79.40
C ASN A 2 1.56 -38.94 78.58
N PHE A 3 0.56 -38.80 77.70
CA PHE A 3 0.71 -39.14 76.29
C PHE A 3 -0.48 -38.64 75.45
N LYS A 4 -0.11 -38.25 74.24
CA LYS A 4 -0.87 -37.61 73.19
C LYS A 4 -2.07 -38.44 72.69
N THR A 5 -2.92 -37.70 71.97
CA THR A 5 -3.62 -38.04 70.71
C THR A 5 -5.11 -38.43 70.76
N ILE A 6 -5.85 -37.69 69.91
CA ILE A 6 -7.06 -38.09 69.17
C ILE A 6 -8.39 -37.87 69.91
N LEU A 7 -9.05 -36.74 69.63
CA LEU A 7 -10.13 -36.66 68.63
C LEU A 7 -10.90 -35.34 68.84
N LEU A 8 -10.66 -34.39 67.96
CA LEU A 8 -11.28 -33.07 67.95
C LEU A 8 -12.56 -33.17 67.12
N LEU A 9 -13.71 -33.41 67.76
CA LEU A 9 -15.02 -33.48 67.09
C LEU A 9 -16.19 -33.18 68.04
N VAL A 10 -16.37 -31.91 68.44
CA VAL A 10 -17.61 -31.37 69.01
C VAL A 10 -17.66 -29.88 68.60
N ALA A 11 -18.42 -29.57 67.55
CA ALA A 11 -19.77 -29.01 67.64
C ALA A 11 -19.83 -27.63 68.32
N ALA A 12 -20.02 -26.59 67.50
CA ALA A 12 -20.63 -25.35 67.93
C ALA A 12 -21.47 -24.80 66.77
N PHE A 13 -22.62 -25.44 66.58
CA PHE A 13 -23.73 -24.93 65.79
C PHE A 13 -24.43 -23.87 66.64
N THR A 14 -24.02 -22.61 66.51
CA THR A 14 -24.68 -21.48 67.18
C THR A 14 -24.72 -20.26 66.28
N GLY A 15 -25.94 -19.84 65.92
CA GLY A 15 -26.26 -18.46 65.57
C GLY A 15 -26.33 -18.14 64.08
N ILE A 16 -27.41 -18.54 63.39
CA ILE A 16 -27.83 -17.81 62.19
C ILE A 16 -28.57 -16.56 62.68
N ALA A 17 -27.82 -15.50 62.96
CA ALA A 17 -28.38 -14.16 63.09
C ALA A 17 -28.70 -13.68 61.67
N ALA A 18 -29.99 -13.58 61.37
CA ALA A 18 -30.49 -12.95 60.16
C ALA A 18 -30.19 -11.44 60.20
N CYS A 19 -29.03 -11.05 59.67
CA CYS A 19 -28.81 -9.67 59.24
C CYS A 19 -29.39 -9.54 57.83
N SER A 20 -30.57 -8.94 57.72
CA SER A 20 -31.04 -8.33 56.48
C SER A 20 -30.07 -7.23 56.11
N GLN A 21 -29.08 -7.57 55.28
CA GLN A 21 -28.18 -6.59 54.70
C GLN A 21 -28.87 -6.08 53.45
N ASP A 22 -29.49 -4.90 53.56
CA ASP A 22 -29.90 -4.10 52.41
C ASP A 22 -28.69 -3.96 51.50
N GLN A 23 -28.69 -4.73 50.41
CA GLN A 23 -27.69 -4.65 49.38
C GLN A 23 -27.99 -3.38 48.58
N LYS A 24 -27.61 -2.22 49.14
CA LYS A 24 -27.43 -1.01 48.34
C LYS A 24 -26.42 -1.36 47.27
N THR A 25 -26.93 -1.59 46.06
CA THR A 25 -26.14 -1.66 44.84
C THR A 25 -25.27 -0.41 44.83
N ALA A 26 -23.95 -0.59 44.99
CA ALA A 26 -23.03 0.52 44.81
C ALA A 26 -23.29 1.07 43.40
N PRO A 27 -23.48 2.40 43.24
CA PRO A 27 -23.63 2.97 41.92
C PRO A 27 -22.39 2.59 41.11
N ALA A 28 -22.61 2.01 39.93
CA ALA A 28 -21.56 1.69 39.00
C ALA A 28 -20.67 2.94 38.83
N VAL A 29 -19.39 2.80 39.17
CA VAL A 29 -18.40 3.85 38.90
C VAL A 29 -18.36 4.00 37.38
N VAL A 30 -19.02 5.05 36.88
CA VAL A 30 -18.94 5.43 35.48
C VAL A 30 -17.53 5.96 35.28
N ILE A 31 -16.61 5.09 34.87
CA ILE A 31 -15.27 5.53 34.46
C ILE A 31 -15.50 6.51 33.30
N PRO A 32 -15.11 7.79 33.43
CA PRO A 32 -15.28 8.74 32.36
C PRO A 32 -14.50 8.21 31.16
N VAL A 33 -15.21 7.96 30.06
CA VAL A 33 -14.59 7.58 28.79
C VAL A 33 -13.64 8.71 28.41
N ALA A 34 -12.33 8.43 28.39
CA ALA A 34 -11.32 9.40 28.04
C ALA A 34 -11.66 9.98 26.65
N LYS A 35 -11.95 11.29 26.61
CA LYS A 35 -12.22 11.99 25.35
C LYS A 35 -10.97 11.87 24.48
N LYS A 36 -11.13 11.39 23.24
CA LYS A 36 -10.01 11.31 22.29
C LYS A 36 -9.38 12.72 22.16
N PRO A 37 -8.06 12.86 22.32
CA PRO A 37 -7.41 14.15 22.20
C PRO A 37 -7.71 14.77 20.83
N VAL A 38 -8.07 16.05 20.83
CA VAL A 38 -8.27 16.83 19.61
C VAL A 38 -6.90 17.32 19.17
N LEU A 39 -6.56 17.10 17.89
CA LEU A 39 -5.34 17.68 17.33
C LEU A 39 -5.53 19.17 17.10
N GLU A 40 -4.60 19.96 17.62
CA GLU A 40 -4.54 21.39 17.38
C GLU A 40 -4.02 21.68 15.97
N GLU A 41 -4.55 22.73 15.33
CA GLU A 41 -4.02 23.19 14.04
C GLU A 41 -2.54 23.58 14.17
N PRO A 42 -1.67 23.28 13.19
CA PRO A 42 -1.97 22.86 11.81
C PRO A 42 -1.99 21.33 11.60
N PHE A 43 -2.01 20.53 12.67
CA PHE A 43 -1.98 19.07 12.57
C PHE A 43 -3.38 18.52 12.31
N LYS A 44 -3.50 17.63 11.33
CA LYS A 44 -4.82 17.11 10.89
C LYS A 44 -4.96 15.60 11.07
N TYR A 45 -3.84 14.91 11.23
CA TYR A 45 -3.80 13.46 11.40
C TYR A 45 -2.64 13.13 12.33
N HIS A 46 -2.86 12.18 13.23
CA HIS A 46 -1.82 11.54 14.01
C HIS A 46 -2.20 10.08 14.26
N LYS A 47 -1.26 9.19 14.00
CA LYS A 47 -1.33 7.79 14.41
C LYS A 47 0.04 7.39 14.94
N MET A 48 0.05 6.90 16.17
CA MET A 48 1.21 6.25 16.77
C MET A 48 1.14 4.76 16.49
N ILE A 49 2.28 4.17 16.13
CA ILE A 49 2.45 2.74 15.88
C ILE A 49 3.65 2.26 16.70
N GLU A 50 3.44 1.24 17.52
CA GLU A 50 4.53 0.47 18.14
C GLU A 50 4.79 -0.78 17.29
N VAL A 51 6.00 -0.90 16.74
CA VAL A 51 6.37 -2.07 15.92
C VAL A 51 6.99 -3.19 16.76
N SER A 52 7.60 -2.83 17.89
CA SER A 52 8.16 -3.73 18.90
C SER A 52 8.39 -2.93 20.19
N PRO A 53 8.55 -3.57 21.37
CA PRO A 53 8.72 -2.87 22.63
C PRO A 53 9.76 -1.76 22.59
N GLY A 54 9.34 -0.52 22.80
CA GLY A 54 10.25 0.63 22.83
C GLY A 54 10.62 1.22 21.46
N ARG A 55 10.04 0.70 20.37
CA ARG A 55 10.22 1.22 19.00
C ARG A 55 8.89 1.71 18.44
N TYR A 56 8.78 3.02 18.34
CA TYR A 56 7.57 3.72 17.96
C TYR A 56 7.75 4.56 16.70
N TYR A 57 6.64 4.73 15.99
CA TYR A 57 6.52 5.60 14.82
C TYR A 57 5.27 6.45 14.99
N ASP A 58 5.47 7.75 15.18
CA ASP A 58 4.38 8.72 15.14
C ASP A 58 4.29 9.29 13.72
N VAL A 59 3.17 9.05 13.05
CA VAL A 59 2.90 9.63 11.74
C VAL A 59 1.93 10.79 11.89
N LEU A 60 2.41 11.98 11.55
CA LEU A 60 1.64 13.22 11.59
C LEU A 60 1.43 13.77 10.18
N SER A 61 0.30 14.45 9.97
CA SER A 61 0.15 15.38 8.85
C SER A 61 0.03 16.80 9.36
N TRP A 62 0.58 17.76 8.61
CA TRP A 62 0.50 19.17 8.93
C TRP A 62 0.37 20.02 7.66
N GLY A 63 -0.31 21.17 7.79
CA GLY A 63 -0.45 22.13 6.69
C GLY A 63 -1.70 22.98 6.81
N ARG A 64 -1.70 24.14 6.16
CA ARG A 64 -2.84 25.07 6.14
C ARG A 64 -3.56 24.97 4.79
N GLY A 65 -4.88 24.81 4.80
CA GLY A 65 -5.69 24.67 3.58
C GLY A 65 -6.81 23.63 3.71
N ALA A 66 -7.97 23.92 3.11
CA ALA A 66 -9.20 23.14 3.25
C ALA A 66 -9.14 21.77 2.56
N ASN A 67 -8.34 21.63 1.50
CA ASN A 67 -8.31 20.42 0.67
C ASN A 67 -7.36 19.32 1.20
N GLY A 68 -6.82 19.49 2.42
CA GLY A 68 -5.94 18.48 3.04
C GLY A 68 -4.53 18.38 2.44
N GLY A 69 -4.13 19.29 1.55
CA GLY A 69 -2.74 19.41 1.11
C GLY A 69 -1.81 19.88 2.24
N GLY A 70 -0.55 19.48 2.20
CA GLY A 70 0.44 19.77 3.22
C GLY A 70 1.65 18.85 3.12
N ALA A 71 2.16 18.39 4.27
CA ALA A 71 3.22 17.41 4.36
C ALA A 71 2.94 16.41 5.49
N TYR A 72 3.65 15.30 5.48
CA TYR A 72 3.69 14.34 6.57
C TYR A 72 5.08 14.26 7.21
N MET A 73 5.08 13.82 8.46
CA MET A 73 6.27 13.52 9.25
C MET A 73 6.09 12.13 9.86
N ILE A 74 7.13 11.31 9.77
CA ILE A 74 7.25 10.04 10.49
C ILE A 74 8.35 10.26 11.52
N LEU A 75 7.98 10.33 12.79
CA LEU A 75 8.90 10.46 13.92
C LEU A 75 9.17 9.07 14.46
N ARG A 76 10.37 8.55 14.21
CA ARG A 76 10.82 7.29 14.79
C ARG A 76 11.40 7.58 16.17
N SER A 77 11.00 6.77 17.15
CA SER A 77 11.56 6.78 18.50
C SER A 77 11.97 5.37 18.88
N ASP A 78 13.27 5.16 19.10
CA ASP A 78 13.82 3.97 19.74
C ASP A 78 14.33 4.34 21.13
N SER A 79 13.50 4.06 22.14
CA SER A 79 13.84 4.39 23.53
C SER A 79 14.92 3.48 24.10
N THR A 80 15.16 2.31 23.49
CA THR A 80 16.14 1.34 23.99
C THR A 80 17.56 1.82 23.70
N ASP A 81 17.78 2.32 22.48
CA ASP A 81 19.06 2.84 22.02
C ASP A 81 19.16 4.38 22.07
N GLN A 82 18.10 5.04 22.56
CA GLN A 82 17.95 6.52 22.59
C GLN A 82 18.16 7.17 21.21
N GLN A 83 17.66 6.51 20.16
CA GLN A 83 17.74 7.02 18.78
C GLN A 83 16.40 7.58 18.34
N TYR A 84 16.45 8.77 17.73
CA TYR A 84 15.27 9.47 17.25
C TYR A 84 15.55 10.01 15.86
N ASP A 85 14.68 9.68 14.92
CA ASP A 85 14.85 10.04 13.52
C ASP A 85 13.55 10.63 12.97
N THR A 86 13.66 11.43 11.93
CA THR A 86 12.51 12.03 11.26
C THR A 86 12.59 11.80 9.77
N THR A 87 11.52 11.26 9.21
CA THR A 87 11.30 11.16 7.77
C THR A 87 10.16 12.09 7.39
N THR A 88 10.26 12.79 6.26
CA THR A 88 9.24 13.73 5.80
C THR A 88 8.90 13.52 4.33
N GLY A 89 7.75 14.05 3.92
CA GLY A 89 7.37 14.11 2.52
C GLY A 89 6.12 14.96 2.30
N ASP A 90 5.89 15.32 1.04
CA ASP A 90 4.73 16.13 0.65
C ASP A 90 3.45 15.30 0.56
N LEU A 91 2.32 15.98 0.80
CA LEU A 91 1.00 15.38 0.87
C LEU A 91 0.02 16.15 -0.02
N GLU A 92 -0.59 15.45 -0.98
CA GLU A 92 -1.58 16.01 -1.92
C GLU A 92 -3.03 15.64 -1.53
N GLY A 93 -3.36 15.79 -0.25
CA GLY A 93 -4.69 15.53 0.31
C GLY A 93 -4.64 14.67 1.57
N PRO A 94 -5.76 14.46 2.30
CA PRO A 94 -5.71 13.94 3.66
C PRO A 94 -5.22 12.48 3.74
N ILE A 95 -4.43 12.16 4.77
CA ILE A 95 -4.12 10.78 5.16
C ILE A 95 -5.43 10.08 5.55
N GLN A 96 -5.65 8.89 5.01
CA GLN A 96 -6.77 8.00 5.34
C GLN A 96 -6.40 7.04 6.45
N ASP A 97 -5.26 6.37 6.31
CA ASP A 97 -4.72 5.46 7.31
C ASP A 97 -3.21 5.31 7.15
N VAL A 98 -2.57 4.74 8.17
CA VAL A 98 -1.17 4.35 8.19
C VAL A 98 -1.06 2.92 8.69
N PHE A 99 -0.31 2.09 7.99
CA PHE A 99 -0.08 0.70 8.33
C PHE A 99 1.39 0.47 8.67
N ASN A 100 1.62 -0.49 9.56
CA ASN A 100 2.92 -1.14 9.69
C ASN A 100 2.82 -2.58 9.21
N ALA A 101 3.86 -3.03 8.52
CA ALA A 101 4.00 -4.41 8.08
C ALA A 101 5.48 -4.79 8.05
N ASP A 102 5.73 -6.08 7.87
CA ASP A 102 7.00 -6.64 7.41
C ASP A 102 6.63 -7.49 6.19
N LEU A 103 6.65 -6.85 5.01
CA LEU A 103 6.05 -7.37 3.78
C LEU A 103 6.93 -8.42 3.09
N ASP A 104 8.25 -8.38 3.30
CA ASP A 104 9.17 -9.38 2.76
C ASP A 104 9.85 -10.27 3.82
N ILE A 105 9.46 -10.12 5.09
CA ILE A 105 9.81 -11.01 6.21
C ILE A 105 11.32 -10.94 6.50
N ASP A 106 11.87 -9.72 6.44
CA ASP A 106 13.28 -9.46 6.71
C ASP A 106 13.51 -8.85 8.11
N GLY A 107 12.44 -8.55 8.84
CA GLY A 107 12.43 -7.97 10.18
C GLY A 107 12.53 -6.43 10.21
N ASN A 108 12.67 -5.77 9.06
CA ASN A 108 12.60 -4.33 8.93
C ASN A 108 11.14 -3.92 8.70
N PRO A 109 10.58 -2.98 9.50
CA PRO A 109 9.21 -2.57 9.30
C PRO A 109 9.05 -1.63 8.10
N GLU A 110 8.02 -1.85 7.30
CA GLU A 110 7.46 -0.83 6.40
C GLU A 110 6.39 -0.01 7.11
N ILE A 111 6.54 1.32 7.07
CA ILE A 111 5.48 2.27 7.36
C ILE A 111 4.83 2.72 6.05
N ILE A 112 3.55 2.41 5.91
CA ILE A 112 2.77 2.63 4.68
C ILE A 112 1.72 3.69 4.97
N ILE A 113 1.82 4.85 4.33
CA ILE A 113 0.87 5.96 4.44
C ILE A 113 -0.07 5.92 3.24
N GLN A 114 -1.36 5.72 3.50
CA GLN A 114 -2.42 5.88 2.50
C GLN A 114 -2.99 7.29 2.60
N ALA A 115 -2.88 8.06 1.53
CA ALA A 115 -3.49 9.37 1.38
C ALA A 115 -4.48 9.39 0.23
N LYS A 116 -5.37 10.38 0.22
CA LYS A 116 -6.36 10.59 -0.82
C LYS A 116 -6.00 11.82 -1.63
N SER A 117 -6.05 11.74 -2.97
CA SER A 117 -5.87 12.92 -3.82
C SER A 117 -6.92 13.99 -3.49
N ALA A 118 -6.51 15.25 -3.59
CA ALA A 118 -7.38 16.41 -3.40
C ALA A 118 -8.41 16.62 -4.53
N ASP A 119 -8.34 15.83 -5.61
CA ASP A 119 -9.28 15.89 -6.73
C ASP A 119 -10.60 15.16 -6.43
N THR A 120 -11.61 15.40 -7.27
CA THR A 120 -12.94 14.79 -7.13
C THR A 120 -12.94 13.28 -7.35
N THR A 121 -11.91 12.76 -8.03
CA THR A 121 -11.73 11.33 -8.30
C THR A 121 -11.14 10.57 -7.12
N ARG A 122 -10.59 11.28 -6.12
CA ARG A 122 -10.40 10.73 -4.78
C ARG A 122 -9.51 9.47 -4.81
N PHE A 123 -8.50 9.47 -5.68
CA PHE A 123 -7.57 8.37 -5.89
C PHE A 123 -6.64 8.17 -4.70
N ALA A 124 -6.21 6.92 -4.48
CA ALA A 124 -5.25 6.62 -3.44
C ALA A 124 -3.82 6.96 -3.88
N ASN A 125 -3.14 7.76 -3.06
CA ASN A 125 -1.70 7.98 -3.06
C ASN A 125 -1.09 7.15 -1.92
N VAL A 126 -0.04 6.38 -2.20
CA VAL A 126 0.60 5.51 -1.21
C VAL A 126 2.07 5.87 -1.13
N PHE A 127 2.54 6.12 0.09
CA PHE A 127 3.95 6.33 0.41
C PHE A 127 4.41 5.20 1.30
N VAL A 128 5.50 4.54 0.94
CA VAL A 128 6.04 3.41 1.69
C VAL A 128 7.48 3.73 2.08
N TYR A 129 7.80 3.52 3.35
CA TYR A 129 9.14 3.64 3.87
C TYR A 129 9.52 2.38 4.63
N GLU A 130 10.61 1.75 4.24
CA GLU A 130 11.23 0.66 5.01
C GLU A 130 12.27 1.25 5.95
N TYR A 131 12.35 0.72 7.18
CA TYR A 131 13.29 1.18 8.19
C TYR A 131 14.24 0.06 8.62
N ASN A 132 15.53 0.26 8.34
CA ASN A 132 16.60 -0.58 8.88
C ASN A 132 17.33 0.21 9.98
N GLY A 133 16.88 0.04 11.22
CA GLY A 133 17.29 0.87 12.35
C GLY A 133 16.91 2.34 12.14
N SER A 134 17.89 3.24 12.20
CA SER A 134 17.70 4.69 11.94
C SER A 134 17.64 5.08 10.46
N LYS A 135 17.97 4.15 9.55
CA LYS A 135 17.95 4.42 8.12
C LYS A 135 16.56 4.17 7.55
N SER A 136 15.95 5.20 6.98
CA SER A 136 14.69 5.09 6.23
C SER A 136 14.96 5.07 4.72
N GLN A 137 14.35 4.16 3.99
CA GLN A 137 14.34 4.13 2.53
C GLN A 137 12.92 4.27 2.00
N LYS A 138 12.68 5.26 1.13
CA LYS A 138 11.40 5.37 0.42
C LYS A 138 11.34 4.32 -0.69
N LEU A 139 10.25 3.56 -0.72
CA LEU A 139 10.02 2.53 -1.75
C LEU A 139 9.06 3.06 -2.83
N ASP A 140 9.34 2.69 -4.08
CA ASP A 140 8.49 3.04 -5.21
C ASP A 140 7.23 2.16 -5.20
N PHE A 141 6.08 2.78 -4.91
CA PHE A 141 4.81 2.09 -4.93
C PHE A 141 4.24 2.01 -6.35
N PRO A 142 3.88 0.82 -6.87
CA PRO A 142 3.53 0.65 -8.27
C PRO A 142 2.16 1.26 -8.58
N ARG A 143 2.11 2.00 -9.69
CA ARG A 143 0.87 2.53 -10.25
C ARG A 143 0.01 1.39 -10.80
N LEU A 144 -1.31 1.57 -10.80
CA LEU A 144 -2.22 0.64 -11.46
C LEU A 144 -1.93 0.56 -12.97
N THR A 145 -1.82 -0.66 -13.49
CA THR A 145 -1.71 -0.90 -14.93
C THR A 145 -3.01 -0.51 -15.66
N PRO A 146 -3.00 -0.35 -17.00
CA PRO A 146 -4.21 -0.04 -17.76
C PRO A 146 -5.36 -1.04 -17.53
N SER A 147 -5.05 -2.34 -17.40
CA SER A 147 -6.06 -3.37 -17.09
C SER A 147 -6.59 -3.23 -15.66
N GLN A 148 -5.71 -3.02 -14.68
CA GLN A 148 -6.08 -2.84 -13.27
C GLN A 148 -6.84 -1.53 -13.01
N ARG A 149 -6.68 -0.50 -13.85
CA ARG A 149 -7.39 0.79 -13.74
C ARG A 149 -8.78 0.76 -14.40
N LYS A 150 -9.15 -0.27 -15.16
CA LYS A 150 -10.45 -0.28 -15.87
C LYS A 150 -11.63 -0.22 -14.90
N GLY A 151 -12.43 0.85 -14.98
CA GLY A 151 -13.54 1.11 -14.06
C GLY A 151 -13.12 1.61 -12.66
N TYR A 152 -11.84 1.91 -12.43
CA TYR A 152 -11.33 2.43 -11.15
C TYR A 152 -11.67 3.91 -10.97
N ARG A 153 -12.30 4.26 -9.84
CA ARG A 153 -12.71 5.63 -9.51
C ARG A 153 -12.47 6.04 -8.05
N GLY A 154 -11.38 5.54 -7.46
CA GLY A 154 -11.06 5.79 -6.05
C GLY A 154 -11.83 4.86 -5.11
N GLU A 155 -12.10 5.36 -3.91
CA GLU A 155 -12.73 4.61 -2.80
C GLU A 155 -11.98 3.31 -2.46
N ASP A 156 -10.66 3.42 -2.45
CA ASP A 156 -9.74 2.35 -2.09
C ASP A 156 -9.78 2.06 -0.59
N ASN A 157 -10.00 0.79 -0.28
CA ASN A 157 -9.76 0.22 1.05
C ASN A 157 -8.44 -0.56 1.01
N MET A 158 -7.54 -0.28 1.95
CA MET A 158 -6.25 -0.97 2.07
C MET A 158 -6.14 -1.65 3.42
N TYR A 159 -5.50 -2.83 3.46
CA TYR A 159 -5.27 -3.58 4.68
C TYR A 159 -4.12 -4.56 4.51
N ILE A 160 -3.47 -4.95 5.61
CA ILE A 160 -2.43 -5.97 5.62
C ILE A 160 -3.07 -7.35 5.83
N LYS A 161 -2.66 -8.33 5.03
CA LYS A 161 -3.04 -9.74 5.18
C LYS A 161 -1.88 -10.63 4.74
N ASP A 162 -1.45 -11.55 5.62
CA ASP A 162 -0.42 -12.55 5.32
C ASP A 162 0.88 -11.92 4.74
N SER A 163 1.41 -10.89 5.41
CA SER A 163 2.57 -10.08 4.97
C SER A 163 2.42 -9.45 3.59
N LYS A 164 1.19 -9.13 3.19
CA LYS A 164 0.90 -8.47 1.92
C LYS A 164 -0.01 -7.29 2.12
N LEU A 165 0.19 -6.25 1.31
CA LEU A 165 -0.74 -5.14 1.25
C LEU A 165 -1.84 -5.50 0.26
N MET A 166 -3.07 -5.51 0.75
CA MET A 166 -4.28 -5.73 -0.05
C MET A 166 -4.91 -4.38 -0.35
N ARG A 167 -5.38 -4.20 -1.59
CA ARG A 167 -6.13 -3.02 -2.02
C ARG A 167 -7.41 -3.44 -2.70
N GLN A 168 -8.53 -2.95 -2.22
CA GLN A 168 -9.84 -3.24 -2.76
C GLN A 168 -10.56 -1.94 -3.14
N PHE A 169 -11.21 -1.91 -4.31
CA PHE A 169 -12.01 -0.77 -4.72
C PHE A 169 -13.21 -1.19 -5.58
N PRO A 170 -14.32 -0.41 -5.57
CA PRO A 170 -15.47 -0.65 -6.44
C PRO A 170 -15.15 -0.45 -7.92
N ILE A 171 -15.84 -1.19 -8.79
CA ILE A 171 -15.76 -1.07 -10.24
C ILE A 171 -16.96 -0.26 -10.74
N TYR A 172 -16.71 0.63 -11.70
CA TYR A 172 -17.73 1.46 -12.35
C TYR A 172 -17.89 1.09 -13.83
N ASP A 173 -19.10 1.27 -14.35
CA ASP A 173 -19.53 0.91 -15.72
C ASP A 173 -19.07 1.90 -16.83
N GLY A 174 -18.43 3.01 -16.47
CA GLY A 174 -18.03 4.04 -17.43
C GLY A 174 -17.09 5.11 -16.86
N SER A 175 -17.05 6.26 -17.53
CA SER A 175 -16.26 7.43 -17.16
C SER A 175 -17.16 8.66 -16.89
N GLY A 176 -16.57 9.78 -16.40
CA GLY A 176 -17.31 11.00 -16.00
C GLY A 176 -18.25 10.87 -14.78
N ALA A 177 -18.91 11.96 -14.39
CA ALA A 177 -19.77 11.98 -13.19
C ALA A 177 -21.00 11.04 -13.25
N ALA A 178 -21.39 10.60 -14.45
CA ALA A 178 -22.57 9.75 -14.66
C ALA A 178 -22.32 8.25 -14.47
N ALA A 179 -21.06 7.82 -14.33
CA ALA A 179 -20.73 6.41 -14.16
C ALA A 179 -21.30 5.86 -12.85
N LYS A 180 -21.81 4.63 -12.89
CA LYS A 180 -22.44 3.97 -11.74
C LYS A 180 -21.59 2.80 -11.26
N PRO A 181 -21.60 2.50 -9.95
CA PRO A 181 -20.94 1.30 -9.44
C PRO A 181 -21.65 0.07 -10.00
N THR A 182 -20.89 -0.91 -10.47
CA THR A 182 -21.43 -2.18 -10.99
C THR A 182 -21.89 -3.13 -9.88
N GLY A 183 -21.55 -2.82 -8.62
CA GLY A 183 -21.69 -3.71 -7.47
C GLY A 183 -20.49 -4.66 -7.28
N GLU A 184 -19.61 -4.78 -8.28
CA GLU A 184 -18.39 -5.55 -8.19
C GLU A 184 -17.25 -4.76 -7.54
N LYS A 185 -16.28 -5.47 -6.97
CA LYS A 185 -15.05 -4.90 -6.41
C LYS A 185 -13.84 -5.60 -7.02
N ARG A 186 -12.80 -4.83 -7.32
CA ARG A 186 -11.50 -5.37 -7.69
C ARG A 186 -10.64 -5.51 -6.45
N LEU A 187 -9.98 -6.65 -6.30
CA LEU A 187 -8.98 -6.89 -5.27
C LEU A 187 -7.60 -7.05 -5.91
N LEU A 188 -6.64 -6.24 -5.43
CA LEU A 188 -5.23 -6.31 -5.78
C LEU A 188 -4.43 -6.74 -4.57
N GLU A 189 -3.40 -7.55 -4.81
CA GLU A 189 -2.41 -7.97 -3.83
C GLU A 189 -1.06 -7.40 -4.25
N TYR A 190 -0.41 -6.73 -3.30
CA TYR A 190 0.95 -6.22 -3.42
C TYR A 190 1.87 -7.03 -2.52
N SER A 191 2.92 -7.58 -3.11
CA SER A 191 3.99 -8.29 -2.40
C SER A 191 5.29 -7.52 -2.55
N LEU A 192 6.10 -7.50 -1.50
CA LEU A 192 7.43 -6.92 -1.52
C LEU A 192 8.48 -8.03 -1.65
N HIS A 193 9.54 -7.79 -2.40
CA HIS A 193 10.72 -8.64 -2.41
C HIS A 193 11.96 -7.82 -2.74
N SER A 194 12.94 -7.79 -1.83
CA SER A 194 14.16 -6.98 -2.02
C SER A 194 13.81 -5.53 -2.34
N ASN A 195 12.90 -4.96 -1.54
CA ASN A 195 12.46 -3.56 -1.65
C ASN A 195 11.76 -3.20 -2.97
N SER A 196 11.36 -4.21 -3.76
CA SER A 196 10.64 -4.04 -5.02
C SER A 196 9.24 -4.65 -4.94
N PHE A 197 8.23 -3.86 -5.31
CA PHE A 197 6.85 -4.30 -5.30
C PHE A 197 6.48 -5.08 -6.57
N SER A 198 5.73 -6.15 -6.38
CA SER A 198 4.95 -6.81 -7.42
C SER A 198 3.46 -6.69 -7.12
N VAL A 199 2.63 -6.63 -8.17
CA VAL A 199 1.17 -6.50 -8.03
C VAL A 199 0.45 -7.53 -8.88
N ARG A 200 -0.58 -8.18 -8.31
CA ARG A 200 -1.49 -9.07 -9.04
C ARG A 200 -2.94 -8.79 -8.70
N THR A 201 -3.82 -9.04 -9.68
CA THR A 201 -5.27 -9.03 -9.46
C THR A 201 -5.70 -10.38 -8.90
N VAL A 202 -6.45 -10.37 -7.80
CA VAL A 202 -6.90 -11.58 -7.09
C VAL A 202 -8.30 -12.01 -7.54
N SER A 203 -9.16 -11.07 -7.91
CA SER A 203 -10.54 -11.36 -8.35
C SER A 203 -10.69 -11.42 -9.87
N SER A 204 -11.43 -12.41 -10.37
CA SER A 204 -11.99 -12.38 -11.74
C SER A 204 -13.23 -11.48 -11.75
N ASP A 205 -13.10 -10.28 -12.30
CA ASP A 205 -14.22 -9.33 -12.46
C ASP A 205 -14.71 -9.25 -13.91
N THR A 206 -15.87 -8.65 -14.14
CA THR A 206 -16.45 -8.48 -15.51
C THR A 206 -15.56 -7.70 -16.47
N THR A 207 -14.59 -6.94 -15.95
CA THR A 207 -13.65 -6.22 -16.80
C THR A 207 -12.57 -7.12 -17.41
N SER A 208 -12.31 -8.28 -16.77
CA SER A 208 -11.32 -9.28 -17.13
C SER A 208 -11.82 -10.28 -18.18
N SER A 209 -13.13 -10.48 -18.30
CA SER A 209 -13.75 -11.44 -19.22
C SER A 209 -13.91 -10.93 -20.66
N ASN A 210 -13.72 -9.63 -20.92
CA ASN A 210 -13.91 -9.05 -22.25
C ASN A 210 -12.65 -9.00 -23.14
N SER A 211 -11.55 -9.65 -22.74
CA SER A 211 -10.27 -9.63 -23.47
C SER A 211 -10.16 -10.74 -24.53
N LYS A 212 -11.19 -11.56 -24.73
CA LYS A 212 -11.17 -12.67 -25.70
C LYS A 212 -12.48 -12.77 -26.49
N LYS A 213 -12.82 -11.71 -27.23
CA LYS A 213 -13.76 -11.81 -28.36
C LYS A 213 -13.04 -11.36 -29.62
N THR A 214 -12.28 -12.30 -30.18
CA THR A 214 -11.82 -12.26 -31.57
C THR A 214 -13.01 -11.93 -32.45
N ILE A 215 -12.89 -10.86 -33.22
CA ILE A 215 -13.80 -10.50 -34.30
C ILE A 215 -13.70 -11.64 -35.32
N VAL A 216 -14.64 -12.58 -35.27
CA VAL A 216 -14.87 -13.52 -36.36
C VAL A 216 -15.95 -12.88 -37.22
N THR A 217 -15.51 -12.16 -38.24
CA THR A 217 -16.35 -11.76 -39.36
C THR A 217 -16.94 -13.02 -39.99
N PRO A 218 -18.27 -13.18 -40.11
CA PRO A 218 -18.84 -14.26 -40.89
C PRO A 218 -18.63 -13.94 -42.38
N ALA A 219 -17.88 -14.80 -43.07
CA ALA A 219 -17.83 -14.85 -44.52
C ALA A 219 -19.19 -15.33 -45.09
N PRO A 220 -19.71 -14.74 -46.18
CA PRO A 220 -20.79 -15.34 -46.93
C PRO A 220 -20.24 -16.22 -48.08
N ALA A 221 -20.64 -17.50 -48.11
CA ALA A 221 -20.66 -18.35 -49.31
C ALA A 221 -22.06 -18.20 -49.96
N THR A 222 -22.26 -18.15 -51.28
CA THR A 222 -22.09 -19.23 -52.29
C THR A 222 -22.33 -18.56 -53.66
N THR A 223 -21.68 -18.87 -54.80
CA THR A 223 -22.04 -19.96 -55.75
C THR A 223 -21.13 -19.86 -57.02
N GLN A 224 -20.87 -21.01 -57.66
CA GLN A 224 -19.88 -21.30 -58.73
C GLN A 224 -20.38 -20.95 -60.16
N ALA A 225 -19.58 -20.28 -61.03
CA ALA A 225 -18.78 -20.78 -62.19
C ALA A 225 -19.48 -20.60 -63.58
N PRO A 226 -18.78 -20.68 -64.75
CA PRO A 226 -17.37 -20.50 -65.14
C PRO A 226 -17.18 -19.50 -66.34
N VAL A 227 -15.95 -19.31 -66.89
CA VAL A 227 -15.58 -19.18 -68.34
C VAL A 227 -14.31 -18.31 -68.63
N VAL A 228 -13.29 -19.00 -69.15
CA VAL A 228 -12.31 -18.65 -70.24
C VAL A 228 -11.04 -17.81 -70.00
N LYS A 229 -9.98 -18.40 -70.58
CA LYS A 229 -8.55 -18.09 -70.78
C LYS A 229 -8.26 -16.73 -71.46
N LYS A 230 -7.12 -16.09 -71.13
CA LYS A 230 -5.98 -15.91 -72.09
C LYS A 230 -4.70 -15.30 -71.48
N HIS A 231 -3.60 -15.73 -72.09
CA HIS A 231 -2.17 -15.38 -71.99
C HIS A 231 -1.79 -13.90 -72.14
N SER A 232 -0.70 -13.48 -71.48
CA SER A 232 0.60 -13.03 -72.07
C SER A 232 1.44 -12.40 -70.94
N GLU A 233 2.56 -12.93 -70.47
CA GLU A 233 3.89 -13.13 -71.07
C GLU A 233 4.63 -11.85 -71.54
N ARG A 234 5.59 -11.38 -70.71
CA ARG A 234 6.95 -10.90 -71.06
C ARG A 234 7.69 -10.54 -69.75
N LYS A 235 8.70 -11.31 -69.29
CA LYS A 235 10.15 -11.25 -69.64
C LYS A 235 10.63 -9.80 -69.81
N LYS A 236 11.71 -9.33 -69.18
CA LYS A 236 12.97 -10.00 -68.84
C LYS A 236 13.87 -9.02 -68.05
N THR A 237 14.65 -9.55 -67.09
CA THR A 237 16.09 -9.26 -66.76
C THR A 237 16.54 -7.81 -66.54
N SER A 238 17.49 -7.46 -65.69
CA SER A 238 18.48 -8.08 -64.78
C SER A 238 19.02 -6.86 -63.97
N THR A 239 19.65 -6.95 -62.80
CA THR A 239 20.98 -7.54 -62.58
C THR A 239 21.33 -7.37 -61.09
N LYS A 240 22.05 -8.39 -60.57
CA LYS A 240 22.96 -8.47 -59.42
C LYS A 240 23.51 -7.15 -58.85
N LYS A 241 24.08 -7.03 -57.65
CA LYS A 241 24.24 -7.78 -56.38
C LYS A 241 25.36 -7.01 -55.65
N HIS A 242 25.35 -7.04 -54.33
CA HIS A 242 26.47 -6.86 -53.39
C HIS A 242 26.75 -5.52 -52.66
N SER A 243 26.83 -5.75 -51.35
CA SER A 243 27.45 -5.09 -50.20
C SER A 243 28.82 -4.41 -50.37
N SER A 244 29.06 -3.38 -49.54
CA SER A 244 30.18 -3.27 -48.55
C SER A 244 30.17 -1.82 -48.02
N GLU A 245 29.99 -1.61 -46.72
CA GLU A 245 31.04 -1.48 -45.69
C GLU A 245 31.98 -0.29 -45.93
N LYS A 246 31.95 0.71 -45.03
CA LYS A 246 33.04 1.67 -44.86
C LYS A 246 33.19 2.09 -43.40
N LYS A 247 34.32 1.67 -42.82
CA LYS A 247 34.95 2.20 -41.61
C LYS A 247 35.45 3.63 -41.83
N SER A 248 35.51 4.45 -40.77
CA SER A 248 36.72 5.22 -40.49
C SER A 248 36.87 5.55 -39.01
N SER A 249 38.04 5.17 -38.49
CA SER A 249 38.67 5.49 -37.22
C SER A 249 39.21 6.92 -37.14
N HIS A 250 39.23 7.55 -35.95
CA HIS A 250 40.50 8.12 -35.45
C HIS A 250 40.55 8.32 -33.92
N LYS A 251 41.72 7.96 -33.39
CA LYS A 251 42.32 8.07 -32.05
C LYS A 251 42.80 9.54 -31.89
N THR A 252 42.96 10.17 -30.73
CA THR A 252 44.10 10.01 -29.79
C THR A 252 43.95 10.96 -28.58
N GLU A 253 44.57 10.55 -27.47
CA GLU A 253 44.66 11.08 -26.11
C GLU A 253 45.25 12.50 -25.94
N THR A 254 44.98 13.14 -24.79
CA THR A 254 46.05 13.69 -23.90
C THR A 254 45.57 13.98 -22.46
N LYS A 255 46.37 13.53 -21.49
CA LYS A 255 46.31 13.79 -20.03
C LYS A 255 46.99 15.11 -19.65
N LYS A 256 46.53 15.76 -18.56
CA LYS A 256 47.32 16.42 -17.47
C LYS A 256 46.32 17.04 -16.46
N LYS A 257 46.25 16.66 -15.17
CA LYS A 257 47.16 16.72 -13.98
C LYS A 257 46.65 17.77 -12.96
N HIS A 258 46.49 17.29 -11.73
CA HIS A 258 46.23 17.93 -10.43
C HIS A 258 46.48 19.44 -10.24
N LYS A 259 45.62 20.04 -9.39
CA LYS A 259 46.09 20.85 -8.26
C LYS A 259 45.13 20.79 -7.06
N LYS A 260 45.64 20.30 -5.93
CA LYS A 260 45.12 20.51 -4.56
C LYS A 260 45.34 21.99 -4.19
N HIS A 261 44.41 22.59 -3.47
CA HIS A 261 44.70 23.69 -2.56
C HIS A 261 43.97 23.48 -1.23
N HIS A 262 44.76 23.27 -0.18
CA HIS A 262 44.42 23.68 1.18
C HIS A 262 44.61 25.20 1.28
N SER A 263 43.71 25.88 1.98
CA SER A 263 44.12 26.92 2.93
C SER A 263 43.18 26.92 4.13
N SER A 264 43.77 26.75 5.29
CA SER A 264 43.27 27.16 6.59
C SER A 264 43.23 28.68 6.68
N ASN A 265 42.13 29.21 7.23
CA ASN A 265 42.08 30.17 8.34
C ASN A 265 40.69 30.10 8.97
#